data_AF-A0A085MQG9-F1
#
_entry.id   AF-A0A085MQG9-F1
#
_cell.length_a   1.000
_cell.length_b   1.000
_cell.length_c   1.000
_cell.angle_alpha   90.00
_cell.angle_beta   90.00
_cell.angle_gamma   90.00
#
_symmetry.space_group_name_H-M   'P 1'
#
loop_
_entity.id
_entity.type
_entity.pdbx_description
1 polymer ?
#
loop_
_entity_poly.entity_id
_entity_poly.type
_entity_poly.pdbx_seq_one_letter_code
_entity_poly.pdbx_strand_id
1 'polypeptide(L)'
;MFGYMTKDVTEPFLTGELGDRLAAMLNYNLKQLCGPTSQRLRVKDPKRYTWEPRSLINELTEIYLNLDCDKFVGCIVADERSYSPAFFRNVIECLIRHNIKSNSKVEQLRLLAQKAHAVWKKRKQEDMVFSDVPTDFMVRLSVLKQVAIDQLSNADQLIYG
;
A
#
# COMPACT_ATOMS: atom_id res chain seq x y z
N MET A 1 4.27 8.78 16.30
CA MET A 1 2.83 9.10 16.58
C MET A 1 1.87 8.07 15.99
N PHE A 2 1.92 7.78 14.68
CA PHE A 2 1.04 6.79 14.06
C PHE A 2 1.20 5.36 14.58
N GLY A 3 2.44 4.92 14.89
CA GLY A 3 2.68 3.55 15.36
C GLY A 3 2.03 3.18 16.70
N TYR A 4 1.73 4.16 17.56
CA TYR A 4 0.98 3.92 18.80
C TYR A 4 -0.53 3.78 18.51
N MET A 5 -1.06 4.66 17.65
CA MET A 5 -2.49 4.64 17.29
C MET A 5 -2.88 3.39 16.50
N THR A 6 -2.03 2.94 15.59
CA THR A 6 -2.28 1.71 14.80
C THR A 6 -2.10 0.44 15.60
N LYS A 7 -1.55 0.50 16.82
CA LYS A 7 -1.45 -0.67 17.71
C LYS A 7 -2.78 -0.96 18.42
N ASP A 8 -3.50 0.09 18.80
CA ASP A 8 -4.71 -0.02 19.63
C ASP A 8 -6.00 0.16 18.82
N VAL A 9 -5.97 0.90 17.70
CA VAL A 9 -7.16 1.20 16.88
C VAL A 9 -6.82 1.10 15.40
N THR A 10 -7.00 -0.10 14.81
CA THR A 10 -6.66 -0.39 13.40
C THR A 10 -7.79 -0.07 12.42
N GLU A 11 -9.05 -0.23 12.83
CA GLU A 11 -10.22 -0.11 11.95
C GLU A 11 -10.35 1.22 11.19
N PRO A 12 -10.16 2.40 11.79
CA PRO A 12 -10.30 3.68 11.08
C PRO A 12 -9.29 3.82 9.94
N PHE A 13 -8.11 3.23 10.08
CA PHE A 13 -7.06 3.28 9.05
C PHE A 13 -7.33 2.34 7.88
N LEU A 14 -8.36 1.49 7.98
CA LEU A 14 -8.72 0.48 6.97
C LEU A 14 -10.01 0.81 6.22
N THR A 15 -10.64 1.96 6.50
CA THR A 15 -11.91 2.36 5.88
C THR A 15 -11.72 3.28 4.67
N GLY A 16 -12.40 2.95 3.57
CA GLY A 16 -12.55 3.81 2.39
C GLY A 16 -11.23 4.34 1.83
N GLU A 17 -11.21 5.62 1.45
CA GLU A 17 -10.04 6.29 0.87
C GLU A 17 -8.86 6.45 1.84
N LEU A 18 -9.10 6.35 3.15
CA LEU A 18 -8.05 6.59 4.14
C LEU A 18 -7.00 5.48 4.13
N GLY A 19 -7.43 4.23 3.94
CA GLY A 19 -6.52 3.09 3.80
C GLY A 19 -5.62 3.20 2.58
N ASP A 20 -6.19 3.62 1.45
CA ASP A 20 -5.44 3.81 0.20
C ASP A 20 -4.43 4.97 0.31
N ARG A 21 -4.84 6.11 0.88
CA ARG A 21 -3.94 7.25 1.11
C ARG A 21 -2.83 6.91 2.09
N LEU A 22 -3.15 6.18 3.16
CA LEU A 22 -2.16 5.74 4.14
C LEU A 22 -1.15 4.78 3.48
N ALA A 23 -1.63 3.76 2.78
CA ALA A 23 -0.77 2.80 2.09
C ALA A 23 0.13 3.49 1.05
N ALA A 24 -0.42 4.41 0.25
CA ALA A 24 0.34 5.18 -0.71
C ALA A 24 1.43 6.05 -0.06
N MET A 25 1.09 6.74 1.04
CA MET A 25 2.04 7.55 1.81
C MET A 25 3.17 6.69 2.39
N LEU A 26 2.84 5.54 2.98
CA LEU A 26 3.81 4.61 3.53
C LEU A 26 4.72 4.02 2.45
N ASN A 27 4.14 3.56 1.34
CA ASN A 27 4.88 2.98 0.22
C ASN A 27 5.84 4.00 -0.39
N TYR A 28 5.38 5.24 -0.61
CA TYR A 28 6.21 6.30 -1.14
C TYR A 28 7.40 6.59 -0.22
N ASN A 29 7.16 6.76 1.08
CA ASN A 29 8.23 7.06 2.04
C ASN A 29 9.25 5.92 2.13
N LEU A 30 8.81 4.66 2.25
CA LEU A 30 9.73 3.52 2.28
C LEU A 30 10.49 3.36 0.96
N LYS A 31 9.88 3.66 -0.19
CA LYS A 31 10.57 3.64 -1.49
C LYS A 31 11.69 4.68 -1.54
N GLN A 32 11.49 5.86 -0.97
CA GLN A 32 12.54 6.88 -0.91
C GLN A 32 13.65 6.52 0.09
N LEU A 33 13.29 5.95 1.25
CA LEU A 33 14.23 5.63 2.32
C LEU A 33 15.05 4.36 2.06
N CYS A 34 14.44 3.34 1.46
CA CYS A 34 15.06 2.03 1.21
C CYS A 34 15.43 1.81 -0.26
N GLY A 35 15.02 2.71 -1.16
CA GLY A 35 15.31 2.61 -2.59
C GLY A 35 16.68 3.16 -3.00
N PRO A 36 17.03 3.07 -4.29
CA PRO A 36 18.29 3.59 -4.83
C PRO A 36 18.43 5.11 -4.65
N THR A 37 17.30 5.80 -4.47
CA THR A 37 17.23 7.25 -4.29
C THR A 37 17.52 7.71 -2.86
N SER A 38 17.66 6.77 -1.91
CA SER A 38 17.99 7.05 -0.50
C SER A 38 19.26 7.88 -0.32
N GLN A 39 20.24 7.75 -1.23
CA GLN A 39 21.46 8.56 -1.20
C GLN A 39 21.19 10.05 -1.41
N ARG A 40 20.09 10.41 -2.07
CA ARG A 40 19.68 11.81 -2.28
C ARG A 40 19.08 12.46 -1.04
N LEU A 41 18.69 11.67 -0.04
CA LEU A 41 18.18 12.16 1.25
C LEU A 41 19.30 12.47 2.25
N ARG A 42 20.57 12.55 1.80
CA ARG A 42 21.69 13.00 2.63
C ARG A 42 21.62 14.51 2.85
N VAL A 43 21.08 14.89 4.00
CA VAL A 43 21.00 16.28 4.45
C VAL A 43 22.36 16.71 5.06
N LYS A 44 22.80 17.94 4.76
CA LYS A 44 23.93 18.57 5.46
C LYS A 44 23.49 18.92 6.90
N ASP A 45 24.28 18.51 7.88
CA ASP A 45 24.00 18.63 9.33
C ASP A 45 22.69 17.97 9.80
N PRO A 46 22.62 16.62 9.82
CA PRO A 46 21.43 15.87 10.24
C PRO A 46 20.92 16.22 11.64
N LYS A 47 21.84 16.56 12.55
CA LYS A 47 21.53 16.90 13.95
C LYS A 47 20.68 18.16 14.08
N ARG A 48 20.85 19.14 13.18
CA ARG A 48 20.07 20.38 13.18
C ARG A 48 18.61 20.14 12.82
N TYR A 49 18.34 19.11 12.02
CA TYR A 49 17.00 18.78 11.53
C TYR A 49 16.39 17.56 12.21
N THR A 50 17.02 17.03 13.27
CA THR A 50 16.57 15.79 13.94
C THR A 50 16.33 14.64 12.95
N TRP A 51 17.15 14.57 11.90
CA TRP A 51 16.96 13.61 10.81
C TRP A 51 17.51 12.24 11.20
N GLU A 52 16.61 11.36 11.62
CA GLU A 52 16.92 9.97 11.99
C GLU A 52 16.23 8.95 11.06
N PRO A 53 16.79 8.69 9.86
CA PRO A 53 16.15 7.82 8.87
C PRO A 53 15.96 6.38 9.37
N ARG A 54 16.83 5.89 10.25
CA ARG A 54 16.70 4.54 10.84
C ARG A 54 15.47 4.43 11.74
N SER A 55 15.23 5.45 12.58
CA SER A 55 14.08 5.50 13.47
C SER A 55 12.78 5.60 12.65
N LEU A 56 12.78 6.44 11.62
CA LEU A 56 11.65 6.58 10.71
C LEU A 56 11.31 5.28 9.97
N ILE A 57 12.31 4.58 9.41
CA ILE A 57 12.08 3.28 8.76
C ILE A 57 11.49 2.28 9.76
N ASN A 58 12.00 2.25 11.00
CA ASN A 58 11.49 1.36 12.04
C ASN A 58 10.01 1.63 12.36
N GLU A 59 9.62 2.90 12.52
CA GLU A 59 8.23 3.28 12.78
C GLU A 59 7.32 2.94 11.61
N LEU A 60 7.72 3.30 10.38
CA LEU A 60 6.93 3.04 9.18
C LEU A 60 6.68 1.55 9.01
N THR A 61 7.73 0.72 9.13
CA THR A 61 7.60 -0.73 9.00
C THR A 61 6.87 -1.37 10.18
N GLU A 62 6.82 -0.75 11.36
CA GLU A 62 5.94 -1.22 12.44
C GLU A 62 4.46 -1.00 12.09
N ILE A 63 4.11 0.10 11.42
CA ILE A 63 2.74 0.35 10.97
C ILE A 63 2.26 -0.75 10.00
N TYR A 64 3.12 -1.21 9.09
CA TYR A 64 2.78 -2.34 8.21
C TYR A 64 2.48 -3.62 8.97
N LEU A 65 3.24 -3.91 10.03
CA LEU A 65 3.04 -5.10 10.84
C LEU A 65 1.78 -4.99 11.70
N ASN A 66 1.48 -3.81 12.22
CA ASN A 66 0.26 -3.56 12.99
C ASN A 66 -1.01 -3.66 12.12
N LEU A 67 -0.91 -3.31 10.84
CA LEU A 67 -2.01 -3.35 9.87
C LEU A 67 -1.96 -4.58 8.96
N ASP A 68 -1.26 -5.67 9.34
CA ASP A 68 -1.19 -6.92 8.54
C ASP A 68 -2.56 -7.62 8.48
N CYS A 69 -3.39 -7.17 7.56
CA CYS A 69 -4.70 -7.73 7.24
C CYS A 69 -4.95 -7.66 5.72
N ASP A 70 -5.83 -8.52 5.22
CA ASP A 70 -6.06 -8.65 3.77
C ASP A 70 -6.55 -7.35 3.12
N LYS A 71 -7.33 -6.54 3.85
CA LYS A 71 -7.79 -5.21 3.38
C LYS A 71 -6.60 -4.29 3.11
N PHE A 72 -5.69 -4.18 4.08
CA PHE A 72 -4.51 -3.33 3.94
C PHE A 72 -3.55 -3.84 2.88
N VAL A 73 -3.37 -5.16 2.77
CA VAL A 73 -2.62 -5.78 1.67
C VAL A 73 -3.19 -5.35 0.31
N GLY A 74 -4.52 -5.31 0.19
CA GLY A 74 -5.21 -4.77 -0.98
C GLY A 74 -4.87 -3.31 -1.28
N CYS A 75 -4.82 -2.45 -0.26
CA CYS A 75 -4.45 -1.03 -0.37
C CYS A 75 -2.97 -0.85 -0.75
N ILE A 76 -2.05 -1.64 -0.15
CA ILE A 76 -0.62 -1.62 -0.48
C ILE A 76 -0.40 -1.89 -1.97
N VAL A 77 -1.07 -2.90 -2.49
CA VAL A 77 -0.96 -3.33 -3.89
C VAL A 77 -1.71 -2.39 -4.85
N ALA A 78 -2.73 -1.68 -4.37
CA ALA A 78 -3.48 -0.72 -5.19
C ALA A 78 -2.64 0.50 -5.60
N ASP A 79 -1.64 0.87 -4.79
CA ASP A 79 -0.69 1.93 -5.16
C ASP A 79 0.37 1.43 -6.17
N GLU A 80 -0.04 1.35 -7.43
CA GLU A 80 0.82 0.93 -8.55
C GLU A 80 2.00 1.90 -8.83
N ARG A 81 1.96 3.13 -8.27
CA ARG A 81 3.04 4.13 -8.47
C ARG A 81 4.26 3.81 -7.64
N SER A 82 4.04 3.30 -6.43
CA SER A 82 5.12 2.97 -5.50
C SER A 82 5.41 1.47 -5.45
N TYR A 83 4.35 0.65 -5.42
CA TYR A 83 4.47 -0.79 -5.24
C TYR A 83 5.05 -1.48 -6.49
N SER A 84 5.96 -2.42 -6.25
CA SER A 84 6.50 -3.33 -7.27
C SER A 84 6.93 -4.64 -6.60
N PRO A 85 7.12 -5.73 -7.34
CA PRO A 85 7.65 -6.98 -6.77
C PRO A 85 9.03 -6.82 -6.10
N ALA A 86 9.80 -5.78 -6.45
CA ALA A 86 11.08 -5.47 -5.83
C ALA A 86 10.96 -4.59 -4.57
N PHE A 87 9.81 -3.94 -4.35
CA PHE A 87 9.61 -2.98 -3.26
C PHE A 87 9.92 -3.58 -1.88
N PHE A 88 9.20 -4.64 -1.49
CA PHE A 88 9.41 -5.27 -0.18
C PHE A 88 10.79 -5.90 -0.04
N ARG A 89 11.38 -6.40 -1.13
CA ARG A 89 12.74 -6.94 -1.13
C ARG A 89 13.74 -5.87 -0.70
N ASN A 90 13.67 -4.69 -1.31
CA ASN A 90 14.54 -3.56 -0.96
C ASN A 90 14.34 -3.11 0.49
N VAL A 91 13.09 -3.09 0.97
CA VAL A 91 12.78 -2.76 2.37
C VAL A 91 13.41 -3.79 3.32
N ILE A 92 13.22 -5.09 3.06
CA ILE A 92 13.76 -6.18 3.88
C ILE A 92 15.29 -6.15 3.90
N GLU A 93 15.93 -5.98 2.74
CA GLU A 93 17.39 -5.85 2.65
C GLU A 93 17.89 -4.63 3.43
N CYS A 94 17.18 -3.51 3.37
CA CYS A 94 17.52 -2.30 4.13
C CYS A 94 17.44 -2.54 5.65
N LEU A 95 16.38 -3.21 6.12
CA LEU A 95 16.20 -3.55 7.53
C LEU A 95 17.32 -4.45 8.06
N ILE A 96 17.71 -5.48 7.28
CA ILE A 96 18.78 -6.42 7.63
C ILE A 96 20.14 -5.70 7.61
N ARG A 97 20.45 -4.98 6.53
CA ARG A 97 21.74 -4.29 6.34
C ARG A 97 22.04 -3.30 7.46
N HIS A 98 21.02 -2.62 7.97
CA HIS A 98 21.16 -1.60 9.01
C HIS A 98 20.77 -2.08 10.40
N ASN A 99 20.44 -3.37 10.56
CA ASN A 99 20.00 -3.99 11.82
C ASN A 99 18.91 -3.18 12.54
N ILE A 100 17.87 -2.78 11.80
CA ILE A 100 16.82 -1.86 12.29
C ILE A 100 15.75 -2.60 13.10
N LYS A 101 15.43 -3.84 12.70
CA LYS A 101 14.42 -4.68 13.37
C LYS A 101 14.98 -6.06 13.71
N SER A 102 14.37 -6.70 14.70
CA SER A 102 14.67 -8.07 15.09
C SER A 102 14.34 -9.07 13.97
N ASN A 103 15.06 -10.20 13.93
CA ASN A 103 14.84 -11.24 12.92
C ASN A 103 13.38 -11.71 12.87
N SER A 104 12.72 -11.86 14.03
CA SER A 104 11.29 -12.24 14.09
C SER A 104 10.38 -11.26 13.35
N LYS A 105 10.59 -9.95 13.54
CA LYS A 105 9.81 -8.91 12.87
C LYS A 105 10.13 -8.83 11.36
N VAL A 106 11.38 -9.09 10.98
CA VAL A 106 11.77 -9.20 9.57
C VAL A 106 11.06 -10.38 8.88
N GLU A 107 10.94 -11.53 9.55
CA GLU A 107 10.17 -12.67 9.03
C GLU A 107 8.68 -12.36 8.89
N GLN A 108 8.08 -11.67 9.85
CA GLN A 108 6.68 -11.22 9.71
C GLN A 108 6.50 -10.33 8.46
N LEU A 109 7.45 -9.43 8.22
CA LEU A 109 7.40 -8.57 7.04
C LEU A 109 7.60 -9.36 5.73
N ARG A 110 8.40 -10.45 5.75
CA ARG A 110 8.52 -11.39 4.62
C ARG A 110 7.20 -12.07 4.31
N LEU A 111 6.45 -12.50 5.32
CA LEU A 111 5.13 -13.09 5.14
C LEU A 111 4.13 -12.08 4.54
N LEU A 112 4.11 -10.85 5.07
CA LEU A 112 3.30 -9.76 4.49
C LEU A 112 3.68 -9.50 3.02
N ALA A 113 4.97 -9.49 2.70
CA ALA A 113 5.45 -9.31 1.33
C ALA A 113 4.97 -10.42 0.38
N GLN A 114 4.92 -11.66 0.86
CA GLN A 114 4.39 -12.80 0.10
C GLN A 114 2.88 -12.65 -0.16
N LYS A 115 2.09 -12.27 0.85
CA LYS A 115 0.66 -11.98 0.70
C LYS A 115 0.43 -10.89 -0.35
N ALA A 116 1.15 -9.77 -0.24
CA ALA A 116 1.06 -8.67 -1.20
C ALA A 116 1.45 -9.09 -2.61
N HIS A 117 2.50 -9.90 -2.76
CA HIS A 117 2.91 -10.40 -4.07
C HIS A 117 1.84 -11.31 -4.70
N ALA A 118 1.21 -12.19 -3.91
CA ALA A 118 0.14 -13.05 -4.38
C ALA A 118 -1.07 -12.24 -4.88
N VAL A 119 -1.49 -11.22 -4.11
CA VAL A 119 -2.59 -10.31 -4.49
C VAL A 119 -2.23 -9.53 -5.77
N TRP A 120 -1.00 -9.00 -5.85
CA TRP A 120 -0.53 -8.29 -7.04
C TRP A 120 -0.52 -9.19 -8.29
N LYS A 121 0.00 -10.41 -8.15
CA LYS A 121 0.04 -11.39 -9.24
C LYS A 121 -1.37 -11.73 -9.73
N LYS A 122 -2.31 -11.94 -8.81
CA LYS A 122 -3.71 -12.20 -9.14
C LYS A 122 -4.32 -11.03 -9.92
N ARG A 123 -4.16 -9.79 -9.45
CA ARG A 123 -4.65 -8.58 -10.15
C ARG A 123 -4.06 -8.47 -11.56
N LYS A 124 -2.75 -8.69 -11.71
CA LYS A 124 -2.10 -8.63 -13.03
C LYS A 124 -2.57 -9.72 -13.99
N GLN A 125 -2.88 -10.92 -13.49
CA GLN A 125 -3.47 -11.98 -14.30
C GLN A 125 -4.89 -11.63 -14.75
N GLU A 126 -5.71 -11.06 -13.85
CA GLU A 126 -7.06 -10.59 -14.17
C GLU A 126 -7.03 -9.47 -15.24
N ASP A 127 -6.09 -8.52 -15.12
CA ASP A 127 -5.88 -7.46 -16.12
C ASP A 127 -5.53 -8.03 -17.51
N MET A 128 -4.66 -9.04 -17.57
CA MET A 128 -4.27 -9.70 -18.84
C MET A 128 -5.46 -10.44 -19.48
N VAL A 129 -6.23 -11.18 -18.68
CA VAL A 129 -7.44 -11.88 -19.15
C VAL A 129 -8.46 -10.89 -19.71
N PHE A 130 -8.59 -9.71 -19.08
CA PHE A 130 -9.48 -8.67 -19.58
C PHE A 130 -8.94 -8.06 -20.88
N SER A 131 -7.64 -7.79 -20.99
CA SER A 131 -7.01 -7.23 -22.20
C SER A 131 -7.18 -8.08 -23.47
N ASP A 132 -7.39 -9.39 -23.33
CA ASP A 132 -7.64 -10.32 -24.46
C ASP A 132 -9.12 -10.39 -24.87
N VAL A 133 -10.02 -9.68 -24.17
CA VAL A 133 -11.43 -9.57 -24.54
C VAL A 133 -11.57 -8.59 -25.71
N PRO A 134 -12.21 -8.98 -26.83
CA PRO A 134 -12.43 -8.09 -27.97
C PRO A 134 -13.10 -6.78 -27.53
N THR A 135 -12.60 -5.65 -28.05
CA THR A 135 -12.98 -4.28 -27.66
C THR A 135 -14.50 -4.03 -27.63
N ASP A 136 -15.27 -4.70 -28.49
CA ASP A 136 -16.74 -4.63 -28.52
C ASP A 136 -17.43 -5.12 -27.22
N PHE A 137 -16.82 -6.06 -26.49
CA PHE A 137 -17.39 -6.56 -25.24
C PHE A 137 -17.01 -5.67 -24.04
N MET A 138 -15.87 -4.99 -24.09
CA MET A 138 -15.46 -4.06 -23.03
C MET A 138 -16.36 -2.82 -22.94
N VAL A 139 -16.72 -2.24 -24.09
CA VAL A 139 -17.65 -1.09 -24.16
C VAL A 139 -19.00 -1.47 -23.57
N ARG A 140 -19.43 -2.72 -23.76
CA ARG A 140 -20.72 -3.18 -23.24
C ARG A 140 -20.72 -3.35 -21.72
N LEU A 141 -19.63 -3.81 -21.12
CA LEU A 141 -19.55 -4.00 -19.66
C LEU A 141 -19.36 -2.69 -18.90
N SER A 142 -18.62 -1.72 -19.44
CA SER A 142 -18.49 -0.39 -18.83
C SER A 142 -19.82 0.36 -18.85
N VAL A 143 -20.58 0.27 -19.96
CA VAL A 143 -21.93 0.82 -20.07
C VAL A 143 -22.89 0.15 -19.09
N LEU A 144 -22.83 -1.18 -18.93
CA LEU A 144 -23.70 -1.88 -17.96
C LEU A 144 -23.39 -1.51 -16.50
N LYS A 145 -22.11 -1.32 -16.15
CA LYS A 145 -21.74 -0.80 -14.83
C LYS A 145 -22.24 0.63 -14.62
N GLN A 146 -22.10 1.50 -15.63
CA GLN A 146 -22.57 2.87 -15.54
C GLN A 146 -24.10 2.93 -15.41
N VAL A 147 -24.83 2.16 -16.21
CA VAL A 147 -26.29 2.03 -16.11
C VAL A 147 -26.69 1.54 -14.72
N ALA A 148 -26.02 0.51 -14.18
CA ALA A 148 -26.34 0.03 -12.82
C ALA A 148 -26.09 1.10 -11.74
N ILE A 149 -25.04 1.91 -11.86
CA ILE A 149 -24.73 3.02 -10.95
C ILE A 149 -25.79 4.13 -11.09
N ASP A 150 -26.19 4.47 -12.31
CA ASP A 150 -27.17 5.51 -12.59
C ASP A 150 -28.58 5.11 -12.11
N GLN A 151 -28.93 3.81 -12.20
CA GLN A 151 -30.20 3.29 -11.68
C GLN A 151 -30.26 3.34 -10.14
N LEU A 152 -29.14 3.11 -9.45
CA LEU A 152 -29.07 3.22 -7.99
C LEU A 152 -29.13 4.67 -7.51
N SER A 153 -28.45 5.58 -8.23
CA SER A 153 -28.47 7.03 -7.93
C SER A 153 -29.88 7.64 -8.10
N ASN A 154 -30.63 7.23 -9.12
CA ASN A 154 -32.00 7.70 -9.34
C ASN A 154 -32.99 7.11 -8.33
N ALA A 155 -32.76 5.90 -7.81
CA ALA A 155 -33.60 5.30 -6.79
C ALA A 155 -33.53 6.06 -5.45
N ASP A 156 -32.35 6.58 -5.08
CA ASP A 156 -32.17 7.38 -3.87
C ASP A 156 -32.84 8.76 -3.97
N GLN A 157 -32.97 9.35 -5.16
CA GLN A 157 -33.68 10.61 -5.36
C GLN A 157 -35.21 10.51 -5.23
N LEU A 158 -35.78 9.33 -5.45
CA LEU A 158 -37.23 9.08 -5.33
C LEU A 158 -37.68 8.76 -3.90
N ILE A 159 -36.75 8.49 -2.98
CA ILE A 159 -37.06 8.18 -1.57
C ILE A 159 -37.02 9.46 -0.70
N TYR A 160 -36.33 10.51 -1.15
CA TYR A 160 -36.15 11.77 -0.43
C TYR A 160 -36.81 13.00 -1.12
N GLY A 161 -37.69 12.77 -2.10
CA GLY A 161 -38.45 13.81 -2.81
C GLY A 161 -39.93 13.86 -2.43
#